data_AF-A0A8J4T8J2-F1
#
_entry.id   AF-A0A8J4T8J2-F1
#
_cell.length_a   1.000
_cell.length_b   1.000
_cell.length_c   1.000
_cell.angle_alpha   90.00
_cell.angle_beta   90.00
_cell.angle_gamma   90.00
#
_symmetry.space_group_name_H-M   'P 1'
#
loop_
_entity.id
_entity.type
_entity.pdbx_description
1 polymer ?
#
loop_
_entity_poly.entity_id
_entity_poly.type
_entity_poly.pdbx_seq_one_letter_code
_entity_poly.pdbx_strand_id
1 'polypeptide(L)'
;MSREYVVGESQYGYDGALFLHQPALNRFVRALTSQIIVATLCAFLMRTRRVWLFSAHLLPLVGRMCLFSQDNIMTITTISMGITAAEVAIFLLMNLFVPYRLARATYQHIAQTEVTDLYRLLAVGMSLWHHFAVPVLFSAFWFVLFGAHLVSNVGSSTATQEGLLLYFFTSVSECCASPCSLLGLTFVVSYLALGLLNLCKLCLGGFTALQNQNVMHRGVTEGVTLLLLALQTGLLDLPALQRCFLLFIILFIVLTSTLQSMSEITEPIVLGLGASRNRSVWKHVRGLSMCVFLLLFPGFMAYKISQFFHMDFWLLILVSSCMLTSLQVTGTLLIYCLFMVEVWRGAALPSFDEVVYYVNAVCRALEFAVALCVVAYGAWESLWGEWSWIGASVIIIHSYCNVWLRAQAGWKSFLLRQEASRKINSLPRASAEQLQDHGDVCAICFQELTDLARDPPAQCSAGPVGDDVFHWQATIMGPNESPYQGGVFFLTIHFPTDYPFKPPKVAFTTRIYHPNINSNGSICLDILRSQWSPALTISK
;
A
#
# COMPACT_ATOMS: atom_id res chain seq x y z
N MET A 1 35.92 1.65 8.53
CA MET A 1 35.53 0.37 9.16
C MET A 1 36.72 -0.55 9.46
N SER A 2 37.29 -1.30 8.50
CA SER A 2 38.40 -2.25 8.79
C SER A 2 39.70 -1.56 9.26
N ARG A 3 40.10 -0.48 8.56
CA ARG A 3 41.26 0.33 8.93
C ARG A 3 41.11 1.00 10.30
N GLU A 4 39.92 1.49 10.63
CA GLU A 4 39.64 2.12 11.94
C GLU A 4 39.73 1.12 13.10
N TYR A 5 39.28 -0.13 12.88
CA TYR A 5 39.46 -1.20 13.86
C TYR A 5 40.95 -1.47 14.13
N VAL A 6 41.77 -1.57 13.07
CA VAL A 6 43.21 -1.86 13.20
C VAL A 6 43.98 -0.68 13.82
N VAL A 7 43.67 0.56 13.42
CA VAL A 7 44.23 1.76 14.04
C VAL A 7 43.83 1.86 15.51
N GLY A 8 42.57 1.54 15.83
CA GLY A 8 42.10 1.45 17.21
C GLY A 8 42.87 0.42 18.02
N GLU A 9 43.04 -0.80 17.53
CA GLU A 9 43.80 -1.85 18.23
C GLU A 9 45.29 -1.49 18.43
N SER A 10 45.92 -0.84 17.45
CA SER A 10 47.29 -0.33 17.56
C SER A 10 47.46 0.72 18.67
N GLN A 11 46.45 1.56 18.91
CA GLN A 11 46.46 2.53 20.01
C GLN A 11 46.33 1.89 21.40
N TYR A 12 45.72 0.70 21.51
CA TYR A 12 45.57 -0.01 22.79
C TYR A 12 46.76 -0.94 23.12
N GLY A 13 47.64 -1.24 22.16
CA GLY A 13 48.91 -1.95 22.39
C GLY A 13 48.78 -3.39 22.92
N TYR A 14 47.63 -4.06 22.76
CA TYR A 14 47.41 -5.41 23.28
C TYR A 14 47.73 -6.48 22.23
N ASP A 15 48.74 -7.31 22.48
CA ASP A 15 49.17 -8.41 21.58
C ASP A 15 48.74 -9.81 22.05
N GLY A 16 47.98 -9.90 23.14
CA GLY A 16 47.50 -11.18 23.66
C GLY A 16 46.38 -11.82 22.84
N ALA A 17 46.10 -13.10 23.09
CA ALA A 17 45.00 -13.80 22.43
C ALA A 17 43.64 -13.18 22.78
N LEU A 18 42.84 -12.94 21.74
CA LEU A 18 41.53 -12.24 21.77
C LEU A 18 40.56 -12.70 22.87
N PHE A 19 40.63 -13.98 23.24
CA PHE A 19 39.73 -14.61 24.22
C PHE A 19 40.10 -14.32 25.68
N LEU A 20 41.29 -13.77 25.96
CA LEU A 20 41.72 -13.45 27.33
C LEU A 20 41.26 -12.07 27.81
N HIS A 21 40.85 -11.18 26.90
CA HIS A 21 40.50 -9.80 27.24
C HIS A 21 39.10 -9.44 26.72
N GLN A 22 38.10 -9.43 27.62
CA GLN A 22 36.68 -9.18 27.31
C GLN A 22 36.43 -7.92 26.45
N PRO A 23 37.10 -6.77 26.71
CA PRO A 23 36.94 -5.57 25.88
C PRO A 23 37.43 -5.76 24.42
N ALA A 24 38.53 -6.48 24.23
CA ALA A 24 39.11 -6.71 22.89
C ALA A 24 38.21 -7.65 22.07
N LEU A 25 37.68 -8.70 22.71
CA LEU A 25 36.71 -9.60 22.12
C LEU A 25 35.43 -8.86 21.67
N ASN A 26 34.90 -7.97 22.50
CA ASN A 26 33.69 -7.23 22.17
C ASN A 26 33.91 -6.28 20.97
N ARG A 27 35.07 -5.62 20.89
CA ARG A 27 35.44 -4.80 19.72
C ARG A 27 35.60 -5.63 18.44
N PHE A 28 36.22 -6.79 18.54
CA PHE A 28 36.35 -7.73 17.42
C PHE A 28 35.00 -8.24 16.92
N VAL A 29 34.11 -8.67 17.83
CA VAL A 29 32.77 -9.15 17.47
C VAL A 29 31.95 -8.03 16.82
N ARG A 30 32.02 -6.79 17.32
CA ARG A 30 31.36 -5.63 16.69
C ARG A 30 31.91 -5.33 15.29
N ALA A 31 33.22 -5.38 15.10
CA ALA A 31 33.85 -5.16 13.80
C ALA A 31 33.55 -6.29 12.79
N LEU A 32 33.49 -7.54 13.26
CA LEU A 32 33.14 -8.71 12.45
C LEU A 32 31.68 -8.67 12.02
N THR A 33 30.76 -8.43 12.95
CA THR A 33 29.33 -8.34 12.67
C THR A 33 29.01 -7.20 11.70
N SER A 34 29.59 -6.00 11.89
CA SER A 34 29.38 -4.88 10.96
C SER A 34 29.91 -5.18 9.56
N GLN A 35 31.08 -5.80 9.42
CA GLN A 35 31.65 -6.15 8.12
C GLN A 35 30.87 -7.27 7.41
N ILE A 36 30.35 -8.27 8.13
CA ILE A 36 29.48 -9.30 7.56
C ILE A 36 28.16 -8.68 7.08
N ILE A 37 27.56 -7.75 7.84
CA ILE A 37 26.34 -7.05 7.45
C ILE A 37 26.57 -6.24 6.17
N VAL A 38 27.67 -5.48 6.09
CA VAL A 38 28.00 -4.70 4.89
C VAL A 38 28.26 -5.62 3.68
N ALA A 39 29.00 -6.71 3.86
CA ALA A 39 29.28 -7.66 2.77
C ALA A 39 28.00 -8.36 2.25
N THR A 40 27.11 -8.76 3.15
CA THR A 40 25.82 -9.37 2.80
C THR A 40 24.88 -8.37 2.14
N LEU A 41 24.84 -7.12 2.62
CA LEU A 41 24.09 -6.02 1.99
C LEU A 41 24.61 -5.74 0.57
N CYS A 42 25.93 -5.66 0.38
CA CYS A 42 26.54 -5.47 -0.94
C CYS A 42 26.24 -6.64 -1.89
N ALA A 43 26.33 -7.89 -1.43
CA ALA A 43 25.99 -9.06 -2.24
C ALA A 43 24.51 -9.10 -2.63
N PHE A 44 23.61 -8.73 -1.69
CA PHE A 44 22.18 -8.63 -1.94
C PHE A 44 21.85 -7.51 -2.93
N LEU A 45 22.40 -6.31 -2.73
CA LEU A 45 22.20 -5.16 -3.62
C LEU A 45 22.72 -5.41 -5.03
N MET A 46 23.85 -6.12 -5.18
CA MET A 46 24.38 -6.47 -6.50
C MET A 46 23.73 -7.70 -7.14
N ARG A 47 22.74 -8.34 -6.49
CA ARG A 47 22.09 -9.58 -6.95
C ARG A 47 23.07 -10.70 -7.32
N THR A 48 24.28 -10.69 -6.74
CA THR A 48 25.26 -11.73 -7.01
C THR A 48 25.06 -12.88 -6.02
N ARG A 49 24.89 -14.11 -6.52
CA ARG A 49 24.84 -15.32 -5.67
C ARG A 49 26.19 -15.66 -5.00
N ARG A 50 27.21 -14.81 -5.18
CA ARG A 50 28.59 -15.02 -4.72
C ARG A 50 28.93 -14.04 -3.61
N VAL A 51 28.52 -14.36 -2.38
CA VAL A 51 28.76 -13.55 -1.16
C VAL A 51 30.26 -13.31 -0.91
N TRP A 52 31.12 -14.20 -1.42
CA TRP A 52 32.58 -14.16 -1.26
C TRP A 52 33.28 -13.03 -2.04
N LEU A 53 32.61 -12.40 -3.01
CA LEU A 53 33.22 -11.45 -3.94
C LEU A 53 33.68 -10.13 -3.31
N PHE A 54 33.37 -9.89 -2.02
CA PHE A 54 33.82 -8.73 -1.24
C PHE A 54 34.43 -9.12 0.11
N SER A 55 34.76 -10.40 0.27
CA SER A 55 35.27 -10.98 1.52
C SER A 55 36.70 -10.57 1.83
N ALA A 56 37.44 -10.00 0.86
CA ALA A 56 38.80 -9.53 1.06
C ALA A 56 38.92 -8.48 2.18
N HIS A 57 37.85 -7.74 2.51
CA HIS A 57 37.82 -6.83 3.67
C HIS A 57 37.88 -7.53 5.04
N LEU A 58 37.59 -8.83 5.11
CA LEU A 58 37.65 -9.63 6.34
C LEU A 58 39.07 -10.13 6.65
N LEU A 59 40.02 -10.04 5.71
CA LEU A 59 41.41 -10.50 5.90
C LEU A 59 42.08 -9.96 7.17
N PRO A 60 41.94 -8.67 7.55
CA PRO A 60 42.56 -8.15 8.76
C PRO A 60 41.99 -8.77 10.04
N LEU A 61 40.69 -9.11 10.06
CA LEU A 61 40.04 -9.78 11.18
C LEU A 61 40.48 -11.25 11.26
N VAL A 62 40.57 -11.94 10.13
CA VAL A 62 41.11 -13.30 10.05
C VAL A 62 42.58 -13.31 10.49
N GLY A 63 43.36 -12.31 10.07
CA GLY A 63 44.74 -12.15 10.50
C GLY A 63 44.88 -11.95 12.02
N ARG A 64 43.93 -11.26 12.65
CA ARG A 64 43.85 -11.12 14.10
C ARG A 64 43.50 -12.44 14.81
N MET A 65 42.65 -13.28 14.22
CA MET A 65 42.37 -14.64 14.72
C MET A 65 43.59 -15.55 14.63
N CYS A 66 44.45 -15.34 13.63
CA CYS A 66 45.69 -16.09 13.43
C CYS A 66 46.89 -15.56 14.25
N LEU A 67 46.67 -14.63 15.20
CA LEU A 67 47.71 -14.09 16.09
C LEU A 67 48.90 -13.43 15.37
N PHE A 68 48.68 -12.80 14.21
CA PHE A 68 49.72 -12.01 13.57
C PHE A 68 50.09 -10.77 14.42
N SER A 69 51.37 -10.37 14.37
CA SER A 69 51.85 -9.13 15.00
C SER A 69 51.14 -7.90 14.43
N GLN A 70 51.04 -6.82 15.22
CA GLN A 70 50.33 -5.60 14.81
C GLN A 70 50.88 -4.99 13.50
N ASP A 71 52.19 -5.05 13.28
CA ASP A 71 52.83 -4.59 12.04
C ASP A 71 52.38 -5.42 10.82
N ASN A 72 52.24 -6.73 10.99
CA ASN A 72 51.75 -7.64 9.95
C ASN A 72 50.25 -7.43 9.68
N ILE A 73 49.45 -7.04 10.69
CA ILE A 73 48.03 -6.73 10.50
C ILE A 73 47.86 -5.44 9.68
N MET A 74 48.73 -4.44 9.88
CA MET A 74 48.65 -3.18 9.14
C MET A 74 49.02 -3.37 7.65
N THR A 75 50.00 -4.23 7.35
CA THR A 75 50.33 -4.61 5.97
C THR A 75 49.21 -5.43 5.32
N ILE A 76 48.63 -6.41 6.03
CA ILE A 76 47.45 -7.17 5.59
C ILE A 76 46.25 -6.25 5.30
N THR A 77 46.05 -5.22 6.11
CA THR A 77 44.97 -4.23 5.92
C THR A 77 45.17 -3.41 4.65
N THR A 78 46.41 -3.03 4.35
CA THR A 78 46.74 -2.27 3.13
C THR A 78 46.53 -3.12 1.88
N ILE A 79 46.94 -4.39 1.92
CA ILE A 79 46.73 -5.35 0.83
C ILE A 79 45.24 -5.64 0.63
N SER A 80 44.50 -5.86 1.73
CA SER A 80 43.04 -6.07 1.74
C SER A 80 42.30 -4.92 1.07
N MET A 81 42.64 -3.67 1.39
CA MET A 81 42.05 -2.48 0.75
C MET A 81 42.40 -2.38 -0.74
N GLY A 82 43.61 -2.77 -1.14
CA GLY A 82 44.02 -2.80 -2.55
C GLY A 82 43.23 -3.82 -3.37
N ILE A 83 43.05 -5.03 -2.83
CA ILE A 83 42.27 -6.09 -3.48
C ILE A 83 40.82 -5.65 -3.67
N THR A 84 40.22 -5.03 -2.65
CA THR A 84 38.82 -4.65 -2.72
C THR A 84 38.58 -3.45 -3.62
N ALA A 85 39.52 -2.49 -3.66
CA ALA A 85 39.49 -1.43 -4.66
C ALA A 85 39.56 -1.99 -6.09
N ALA A 86 40.41 -2.99 -6.32
CA ALA A 86 40.52 -3.67 -7.62
C ALA A 86 39.25 -4.46 -7.96
N GLU A 87 38.65 -5.19 -7.02
CA GLU A 87 37.39 -5.91 -7.20
C GLU A 87 36.24 -4.97 -7.59
N VAL A 88 36.13 -3.82 -6.90
CA VAL A 88 35.14 -2.77 -7.21
C VAL A 88 35.40 -2.17 -8.59
N ALA A 89 36.66 -1.85 -8.92
CA ALA A 89 37.02 -1.31 -10.22
C ALA A 89 36.71 -2.28 -11.36
N ILE A 90 37.06 -3.56 -11.22
CA ILE A 90 36.77 -4.61 -12.21
C ILE A 90 35.25 -4.78 -12.36
N PHE A 91 34.50 -4.79 -11.26
CA PHE A 91 33.04 -4.88 -11.32
C PHE A 91 32.42 -3.70 -12.06
N LEU A 92 32.87 -2.48 -11.80
CA LEU A 92 32.41 -1.28 -12.51
C LEU A 92 32.76 -1.34 -14.00
N LEU A 93 33.97 -1.79 -14.34
CA LEU A 93 34.46 -1.86 -15.72
C LEU A 93 33.73 -2.95 -16.53
N MET A 94 33.42 -4.09 -15.90
CA MET A 94 32.62 -5.17 -16.50
C MET A 94 31.16 -4.77 -16.74
N ASN A 95 30.60 -3.94 -15.85
CA ASN A 95 29.22 -3.46 -15.96
C ASN A 95 29.08 -2.16 -16.76
N LEU A 96 30.19 -1.51 -17.14
CA LEU A 96 30.20 -0.23 -17.88
C LEU A 96 29.43 -0.29 -19.21
N PHE A 97 29.47 -1.44 -19.89
CA PHE A 97 28.82 -1.66 -21.20
C PHE A 97 27.47 -2.41 -21.13
N VAL A 98 27.04 -2.85 -19.95
CA VAL A 98 25.69 -3.37 -19.72
C VAL A 98 24.61 -2.33 -20.07
N PRO A 99 24.74 -1.04 -19.67
CA PRO A 99 23.86 0.05 -20.10
C PRO A 99 23.60 0.09 -21.60
N TYR A 100 24.69 0.09 -22.37
CA TYR A 100 24.66 0.24 -23.81
C TYR A 100 24.05 -0.99 -24.49
N ARG A 101 24.43 -2.19 -24.05
CA ARG A 101 23.90 -3.45 -24.60
C ARG A 101 22.41 -3.59 -24.35
N LEU A 102 21.94 -3.18 -23.18
CA LEU A 102 20.53 -3.25 -22.82
C LEU A 102 19.69 -2.16 -23.49
N ALA A 103 20.20 -0.93 -23.59
CA ALA A 103 19.56 0.14 -24.35
C ALA A 103 19.35 -0.27 -25.81
N ARG A 104 20.36 -0.92 -26.41
CA ARG A 104 20.29 -1.46 -27.77
C ARG A 104 19.25 -2.58 -27.92
N ALA A 105 19.19 -3.52 -26.98
CA ALA A 105 18.20 -4.61 -26.98
C ALA A 105 16.76 -4.09 -26.82
N THR A 106 16.57 -3.09 -25.97
CA THR A 106 15.26 -2.45 -25.75
C THR A 106 14.84 -1.62 -26.96
N TYR A 107 15.78 -0.90 -27.59
CA TYR A 107 15.53 -0.18 -28.84
C TYR A 107 15.09 -1.11 -29.97
N GLN A 108 15.70 -2.29 -30.07
CA GLN A 108 15.31 -3.30 -31.06
C GLN A 108 13.91 -3.88 -30.82
N HIS A 109 13.53 -4.12 -29.56
CA HIS A 109 12.18 -4.58 -29.21
C HIS A 109 11.11 -3.52 -29.46
N ILE A 110 11.40 -2.25 -29.16
CA ILE A 110 10.44 -1.15 -29.29
C ILE A 110 10.35 -0.65 -30.75
N ALA A 111 11.42 -0.78 -31.55
CA ALA A 111 11.38 -0.48 -32.98
C ALA A 111 10.38 -1.36 -33.76
N GLN A 112 9.98 -2.51 -33.20
CA GLN A 112 8.96 -3.40 -33.76
C GLN A 112 7.53 -3.02 -33.33
N THR A 113 7.34 -2.04 -32.44
CA THR A 113 6.02 -1.60 -31.95
C THR A 113 5.70 -0.21 -32.50
N GLU A 114 4.61 -0.06 -33.26
CA GLU A 114 4.17 1.23 -33.82
C GLU A 114 3.57 2.13 -32.72
N VAL A 115 4.42 2.75 -31.91
CA VAL A 115 4.02 3.77 -30.92
C VAL A 115 4.81 5.05 -31.12
N THR A 116 4.15 6.20 -30.90
CA THR A 116 4.68 7.58 -30.96
C THR A 116 6.02 7.79 -30.23
N ASP A 117 6.89 8.64 -30.78
CA ASP A 117 8.27 8.87 -30.33
C ASP A 117 8.41 9.29 -28.85
N LEU A 118 7.48 10.07 -28.31
CA LEU A 118 7.51 10.50 -26.90
C LEU A 118 7.27 9.33 -25.94
N TYR A 119 6.30 8.47 -26.25
CA TYR A 119 6.02 7.27 -25.47
C TYR A 119 7.17 6.28 -25.57
N ARG A 120 7.82 6.23 -26.73
CA ARG A 120 9.03 5.46 -27.00
C ARG A 120 10.20 5.90 -26.11
N LEU A 121 10.45 7.21 -26.02
CA LEU A 121 11.49 7.80 -25.17
C LEU A 121 11.20 7.56 -23.69
N LEU A 122 9.94 7.71 -23.27
CA LEU A 122 9.51 7.53 -21.89
C LEU A 122 9.57 6.06 -21.47
N ALA A 123 9.22 5.13 -22.36
CA ALA A 123 9.34 3.68 -22.14
C ALA A 123 10.80 3.23 -22.07
N VAL A 124 11.68 3.75 -22.95
CA VAL A 124 13.13 3.51 -22.88
C VAL A 124 13.70 4.07 -21.58
N GLY A 125 13.28 5.29 -21.20
CA GLY A 125 13.64 5.92 -19.93
C GLY A 125 13.21 5.06 -18.73
N MET A 126 11.97 4.60 -18.69
CA MET A 126 11.44 3.74 -17.63
C MET A 126 12.10 2.36 -17.60
N SER A 127 12.43 1.77 -18.75
CA SER A 127 13.16 0.51 -18.85
C SER A 127 14.59 0.65 -18.31
N LEU A 128 15.32 1.68 -18.74
CA LEU A 128 16.66 2.01 -18.23
C LEU A 128 16.62 2.32 -16.73
N TRP A 129 15.63 3.08 -16.28
CA TRP A 129 15.39 3.42 -14.88
C TRP A 129 15.22 2.18 -14.00
N HIS A 130 14.47 1.19 -14.48
CA HIS A 130 14.26 -0.07 -13.77
C HIS A 130 15.51 -0.96 -13.80
N HIS A 131 16.25 -0.99 -14.90
CA HIS A 131 17.40 -1.89 -15.07
C HIS A 131 18.69 -1.41 -14.41
N PHE A 132 18.92 -0.09 -14.34
CA PHE A 132 20.05 0.45 -13.56
C PHE A 132 19.79 0.44 -12.06
N ALA A 133 18.58 0.03 -11.63
CA ALA A 133 18.16 0.12 -10.25
C ALA A 133 18.47 1.51 -9.66
N VAL A 134 18.26 2.59 -10.45
CA VAL A 134 18.59 3.97 -10.08
C VAL A 134 18.02 4.33 -8.70
N PRO A 135 16.76 4.00 -8.37
CA PRO A 135 16.22 4.22 -7.03
C PRO A 135 16.99 3.48 -5.92
N VAL A 136 17.50 2.28 -6.21
CA VAL A 136 18.29 1.46 -5.27
C VAL A 136 19.69 2.04 -5.08
N LEU A 137 20.31 2.56 -6.15
CA LEU A 137 21.61 3.21 -6.07
C LEU A 137 21.55 4.51 -5.24
N PHE A 138 20.55 5.36 -5.50
CA PHE A 138 20.37 6.61 -4.75
C PHE A 138 20.01 6.36 -3.27
N SER A 139 19.20 5.34 -2.98
CA SER A 139 18.90 4.95 -1.59
C SER A 139 20.11 4.33 -0.89
N ALA A 140 20.89 3.48 -1.56
CA ALA A 140 22.14 2.95 -1.01
C ALA A 140 23.15 4.06 -0.72
N PHE A 141 23.32 5.01 -1.66
CA PHE A 141 24.14 6.21 -1.46
C PHE A 141 23.68 6.99 -0.22
N TRP A 142 22.37 7.22 -0.10
CA TRP A 142 21.82 7.92 1.06
C TRP A 142 22.05 7.17 2.38
N PHE A 143 21.88 5.85 2.43
CA PHE A 143 22.13 5.06 3.64
C PHE A 143 23.60 5.07 4.05
N VAL A 144 24.53 5.05 3.10
CA VAL A 144 25.96 5.18 3.39
C VAL A 144 26.28 6.55 3.97
N LEU A 145 25.73 7.62 3.38
CA LEU A 145 25.89 8.99 3.87
C LEU A 145 25.30 9.13 5.29
N PHE A 146 24.07 8.63 5.49
CA PHE A 146 23.39 8.61 6.79
C PHE A 146 24.19 7.85 7.85
N GLY A 147 24.72 6.67 7.51
CA GLY A 147 25.57 5.89 8.42
C GLY A 147 26.86 6.63 8.79
N ALA A 148 27.47 7.35 7.85
CA ALA A 148 28.67 8.14 8.12
C ALA A 148 28.38 9.31 9.09
N HIS A 149 27.29 10.04 8.88
CA HIS A 149 26.86 11.12 9.79
C HIS A 149 26.49 10.59 11.19
N LEU A 150 25.81 9.44 11.25
CA LEU A 150 25.49 8.78 12.52
C LEU A 150 26.79 8.46 13.29
N VAL A 151 27.76 7.78 12.67
CA VAL A 151 29.03 7.42 13.34
C VAL A 151 29.83 8.66 13.75
N SER A 152 29.87 9.70 12.91
CA SER A 152 30.54 10.97 13.23
C SER A 152 29.93 11.63 14.47
N ASN A 153 28.60 11.64 14.56
CA ASN A 153 27.88 12.32 15.65
C ASN A 153 27.75 11.45 16.92
N VAL A 154 28.14 10.17 16.90
CA VAL A 154 28.27 9.35 18.13
C VAL A 154 29.47 9.77 18.99
N GLY A 155 30.49 10.41 18.38
CA GLY A 155 31.69 10.87 19.07
C GLY A 155 31.55 12.18 19.85
N SER A 156 30.46 12.94 19.63
CA SER A 156 30.19 14.20 20.33
C SER A 156 29.31 13.97 21.56
N SER A 157 29.73 14.53 22.70
CA SER A 157 29.06 14.42 24.01
C SER A 157 27.63 15.00 24.08
N THR A 158 27.07 15.43 22.95
CA THR A 158 25.74 16.03 22.80
C THR A 158 24.63 14.98 22.64
N ALA A 159 24.94 13.76 22.20
CA ALA A 159 23.95 12.70 21.96
C ALA A 159 23.23 12.20 23.22
N THR A 160 23.84 12.37 24.40
CA THR A 160 23.26 11.95 25.69
C THR A 160 22.32 12.96 26.33
N GLN A 161 22.31 14.23 25.89
CA GLN A 161 21.50 15.29 26.51
C GLN A 161 20.22 15.69 25.74
N GLU A 162 20.15 15.51 24.41
CA GLU A 162 19.04 16.05 23.60
C GLU A 162 18.01 15.01 23.08
N GLY A 163 18.18 13.72 23.40
CA GLY A 163 17.23 12.67 23.06
C GLY A 163 17.42 12.04 21.67
N LEU A 164 17.17 10.73 21.60
CA LEU A 164 17.50 9.87 20.45
C LEU A 164 16.79 10.26 19.14
N LEU A 165 15.62 10.89 19.26
CA LEU A 165 14.76 11.28 18.15
C LEU A 165 15.29 12.53 17.43
N LEU A 166 15.71 13.55 18.19
CA LEU A 166 16.36 14.76 17.66
C LEU A 166 17.69 14.42 16.99
N TYR A 167 18.45 13.51 17.60
CA TYR A 167 19.70 12.99 17.04
C TYR A 167 19.50 12.28 15.68
N PHE A 168 18.45 11.48 15.54
CA PHE A 168 18.10 10.86 14.26
C PHE A 168 17.76 11.92 13.21
N PHE A 169 16.88 12.88 13.53
CA PHE A 169 16.44 13.89 12.58
C PHE A 169 17.53 14.87 12.15
N THR A 170 18.44 15.25 13.06
CA THR A 170 19.61 16.07 12.74
C THR A 170 20.53 15.36 11.74
N SER A 171 20.77 14.06 11.95
CA SER A 171 21.55 13.23 11.02
C SER A 171 20.88 13.12 9.63
N VAL A 172 19.55 12.98 9.57
CA VAL A 172 18.78 12.99 8.30
C VAL A 172 18.88 14.36 7.62
N SER A 173 18.77 15.46 8.37
CA SER A 173 18.89 16.83 7.85
C SER A 173 20.27 17.13 7.25
N GLU A 174 21.33 16.67 7.89
CA GLU A 174 22.70 16.81 7.36
C GLU A 174 22.86 16.07 6.04
N CYS A 175 22.25 14.89 5.92
CA CYS A 175 22.20 14.11 4.69
C CYS A 175 21.37 14.74 3.57
N CYS A 176 20.65 15.84 3.81
CA CYS A 176 19.85 16.53 2.80
C CYS A 176 20.52 17.79 2.25
N ALA A 177 21.82 17.97 2.47
CA ALA A 177 22.54 19.17 2.03
C ALA A 177 22.72 19.27 0.51
N SER A 178 22.63 18.16 -0.24
CA SER A 178 22.79 18.15 -1.70
C SER A 178 21.52 17.67 -2.42
N PRO A 179 21.27 18.12 -3.67
CA PRO A 179 20.13 17.65 -4.46
C PRO A 179 20.17 16.14 -4.71
N CYS A 180 21.36 15.56 -4.93
CA CYS A 180 21.53 14.11 -5.12
C CYS A 180 21.14 13.33 -3.86
N SER A 181 21.51 13.84 -2.68
CA SER A 181 21.18 13.20 -1.42
C SER A 181 19.70 13.40 -1.03
N LEU A 182 19.08 14.52 -1.40
CA LEU A 182 17.64 14.72 -1.27
C LEU A 182 16.85 13.73 -2.15
N LEU A 183 17.29 13.51 -3.39
CA LEU A 183 16.73 12.46 -4.25
C LEU A 183 16.91 11.07 -3.63
N GLY A 184 18.06 10.80 -3.01
CA GLY A 184 18.29 9.60 -2.19
C GLY A 184 17.21 9.42 -1.11
N LEU A 185 16.97 10.45 -0.29
CA LEU A 185 15.92 10.42 0.74
C LEU A 185 14.53 10.15 0.15
N THR A 186 14.19 10.76 -0.99
CA THR A 186 12.86 10.56 -1.62
C THR A 186 12.61 9.12 -2.03
N PHE A 187 13.61 8.41 -2.55
CA PHE A 187 13.49 6.98 -2.83
C PHE A 187 13.43 6.14 -1.57
N VAL A 188 14.23 6.46 -0.55
CA VAL A 188 14.18 5.79 0.76
C VAL A 188 12.78 5.89 1.36
N VAL A 189 12.20 7.08 1.37
CA VAL A 189 10.85 7.34 1.88
C VAL A 189 9.80 6.64 1.02
N SER A 190 9.96 6.60 -0.31
CA SER A 190 9.06 5.84 -1.19
C SER A 190 9.05 4.34 -0.87
N TYR A 191 10.24 3.76 -0.67
CA TYR A 191 10.37 2.35 -0.34
C TYR A 191 9.88 2.04 1.08
N LEU A 192 10.09 2.95 2.03
CA LEU A 192 9.58 2.83 3.39
C LEU A 192 8.05 2.85 3.40
N ALA A 193 7.43 3.80 2.69
CA ALA A 193 5.98 3.88 2.53
C ALA A 193 5.42 2.60 1.89
N LEU A 194 6.04 2.12 0.81
CA LEU A 194 5.67 0.86 0.17
C LEU A 194 5.79 -0.34 1.13
N GLY A 195 6.86 -0.38 1.93
CA GLY A 195 7.07 -1.40 2.96
C GLY A 195 5.98 -1.39 4.02
N LEU A 196 5.62 -0.21 4.55
CA LEU A 196 4.53 -0.03 5.52
C LEU A 196 3.17 -0.45 4.95
N LEU A 197 2.89 -0.12 3.69
CA LEU A 197 1.64 -0.52 3.04
C LEU A 197 1.57 -2.02 2.75
N ASN A 198 2.68 -2.65 2.41
CA ASN A 198 2.74 -4.10 2.28
C ASN A 198 2.63 -4.80 3.64
N LEU A 199 3.21 -4.21 4.69
CA LEU A 199 3.04 -4.69 6.06
C LEU A 199 1.56 -4.59 6.48
N CYS A 200 0.88 -3.49 6.15
CA CYS A 200 -0.57 -3.34 6.34
C CYS A 200 -1.35 -4.48 5.67
N LYS A 201 -1.08 -4.76 4.38
CA LYS A 201 -1.70 -5.87 3.65
C LYS A 201 -1.40 -7.24 4.28
N LEU A 202 -0.18 -7.46 4.76
CA LEU A 202 0.21 -8.69 5.42
C LEU A 202 -0.49 -8.86 6.77
N CYS A 203 -0.62 -7.79 7.55
CA CYS A 203 -1.38 -7.78 8.80
C CYS A 203 -2.85 -8.14 8.54
N LEU A 204 -3.47 -7.57 7.51
CA LEU A 204 -4.88 -7.78 7.19
C LEU A 204 -5.18 -9.15 6.56
N GLY A 205 -4.43 -9.56 5.54
CA GLY A 205 -4.71 -10.75 4.73
C GLY A 205 -3.80 -11.96 5.01
N GLY A 206 -2.82 -11.84 5.91
CA GLY A 206 -1.82 -12.89 6.16
C GLY A 206 -0.87 -13.11 4.98
N PHE A 207 -0.12 -14.22 5.01
CA PHE A 207 0.86 -14.55 3.96
C PHE A 207 0.24 -14.70 2.55
N THR A 208 -1.04 -15.06 2.47
CA THR A 208 -1.78 -15.17 1.19
C THR A 208 -1.97 -13.83 0.47
N ALA A 209 -1.93 -12.71 1.18
CA ALA A 209 -2.08 -11.38 0.59
C ALA A 209 -0.83 -10.90 -0.17
N LEU A 210 0.34 -11.51 0.09
CA LEU A 210 1.60 -11.13 -0.57
C LEU A 210 1.64 -11.55 -2.06
N GLN A 211 0.77 -12.49 -2.45
CA GLN A 211 0.81 -13.17 -3.75
C GLN A 211 0.01 -12.45 -4.85
N ASN A 212 -0.95 -11.58 -4.49
CA ASN A 212 -1.69 -10.74 -5.44
C ASN A 212 -0.97 -9.40 -5.67
N GLN A 213 0.04 -9.41 -6.55
CA GLN A 213 0.76 -8.20 -6.94
C GLN A 213 0.02 -7.42 -8.05
N ASN A 214 -1.01 -6.66 -7.69
CA ASN A 214 -1.35 -5.44 -8.42
C ASN A 214 -0.80 -4.26 -7.59
N VAL A 215 0.48 -3.98 -7.76
CA VAL A 215 1.20 -2.90 -7.05
C VAL A 215 1.68 -1.89 -8.09
N MET A 216 0.75 -1.14 -8.68
CA MET A 216 1.13 0.12 -9.28
C MET A 216 0.93 1.25 -8.25
N HIS A 217 2.05 1.89 -7.90
CA HIS A 217 2.18 3.25 -7.38
C HIS A 217 1.98 3.62 -5.90
N ARG A 218 1.59 2.74 -4.97
CA ARG A 218 1.20 3.23 -3.63
C ARG A 218 2.30 3.78 -2.68
N GLY A 219 3.59 3.72 -3.03
CA GLY A 219 4.64 4.39 -2.22
C GLY A 219 5.36 5.53 -2.95
N VAL A 220 5.18 5.66 -4.27
CA VAL A 220 5.87 6.67 -5.07
C VAL A 220 5.28 8.05 -4.82
N THR A 221 3.97 8.11 -4.56
CA THR A 221 3.24 9.32 -4.19
C THR A 221 3.90 10.03 -3.01
N GLU A 222 4.28 9.29 -1.99
CA GLU A 222 4.87 9.81 -0.76
C GLU A 222 6.28 10.38 -0.98
N GLY A 223 7.13 9.68 -1.73
CA GLY A 223 8.45 10.23 -2.07
C GLY A 223 8.37 11.43 -2.99
N VAL A 224 7.43 11.44 -3.95
CA VAL A 224 7.18 12.61 -4.81
C VAL A 224 6.65 13.78 -3.98
N THR A 225 5.74 13.56 -3.03
CA THR A 225 5.26 14.63 -2.13
C THR A 225 6.40 15.20 -1.30
N LEU A 226 7.30 14.37 -0.78
CA LEU A 226 8.49 14.84 -0.06
C LEU A 226 9.37 15.71 -0.96
N LEU A 227 9.63 15.26 -2.19
CA LEU A 227 10.47 15.99 -3.14
C LEU A 227 9.86 17.35 -3.48
N LEU A 228 8.56 17.38 -3.79
CA LEU A 228 7.85 18.60 -4.15
C LEU A 228 7.84 19.59 -2.99
N LEU A 229 7.53 19.14 -1.77
CA LEU A 229 7.54 20.01 -0.59
C LEU A 229 8.95 20.53 -0.32
N ALA A 230 9.98 19.68 -0.35
CA ALA A 230 11.36 20.09 -0.11
C ALA A 230 11.87 21.12 -1.13
N LEU A 231 11.52 20.95 -2.41
CA LEU A 231 11.84 21.91 -3.47
C LEU A 231 11.08 23.22 -3.30
N GLN A 232 9.78 23.15 -3.02
CA GLN A 232 8.93 24.34 -2.85
C GLN A 232 9.37 25.20 -1.67
N THR A 233 9.84 24.58 -0.58
CA THR A 233 10.25 25.28 0.63
C THR A 233 11.70 25.78 0.59
N GLY A 234 12.43 25.55 -0.52
CA GLY A 234 13.85 25.92 -0.61
C GLY A 234 14.73 25.19 0.41
N LEU A 235 14.42 23.92 0.72
CA LEU A 235 15.04 23.17 1.82
C LEU A 235 16.59 23.14 1.74
N LEU A 236 17.14 23.14 0.52
CA LEU A 236 18.58 23.07 0.27
C LEU A 236 19.33 24.35 0.68
N ASP A 237 18.67 25.50 0.62
CA ASP A 237 19.29 26.81 0.88
C ASP A 237 19.27 27.19 2.38
N LEU A 238 18.59 26.38 3.21
CA LEU A 238 18.42 26.65 4.63
C LEU A 238 19.61 26.16 5.47
N PRO A 239 19.94 26.87 6.57
CA PRO A 239 20.93 26.42 7.54
C PRO A 239 20.47 25.13 8.24
N ALA A 240 21.43 24.31 8.70
CA ALA A 240 21.19 22.93 9.14
C ALA A 240 20.07 22.75 10.19
N LEU A 241 19.96 23.69 11.14
CA LEU A 241 18.95 23.64 12.22
C LEU A 241 17.53 23.96 11.70
N GLN A 242 17.37 25.00 10.89
CA GLN A 242 16.08 25.33 10.25
C GLN A 242 15.66 24.26 9.26
N ARG A 243 16.63 23.71 8.50
CA ARG A 243 16.42 22.58 7.60
C ARG A 243 15.91 21.34 8.33
N CYS A 244 16.46 21.06 9.51
CA CYS A 244 16.02 19.93 10.34
C CYS A 244 14.56 20.08 10.76
N PHE A 245 14.17 21.27 11.22
CA PHE A 245 12.80 21.56 11.63
C PHE A 245 11.81 21.45 10.47
N LEU A 246 12.14 22.02 9.31
CA LEU A 246 11.27 21.95 8.14
C LEU A 246 11.17 20.53 7.58
N LEU A 247 12.29 19.79 7.52
CA LEU A 247 12.31 18.40 7.09
C LEU A 247 11.48 17.51 8.02
N PHE A 248 11.49 17.78 9.31
CA PHE A 248 10.61 17.14 10.27
C PHE A 248 9.15 17.31 9.86
N ILE A 249 8.68 18.55 9.64
CA ILE A 249 7.29 18.82 9.21
C ILE A 249 6.95 18.07 7.91
N ILE A 250 7.85 18.09 6.91
CA ILE A 250 7.65 17.38 5.64
C ILE A 250 7.50 15.86 5.87
N LEU A 251 8.34 15.26 6.71
CA LEU A 251 8.26 13.83 7.03
C LEU A 251 6.96 13.47 7.78
N PHE A 252 6.42 14.37 8.61
CA PHE A 252 5.10 14.20 9.23
C PHE A 252 3.95 14.28 8.22
N ILE A 253 4.03 15.19 7.24
CA ILE A 253 3.05 15.26 6.14
C ILE A 253 3.05 13.94 5.38
N VAL A 254 4.23 13.43 5.03
CA VAL A 254 4.38 12.15 4.33
C VAL A 254 3.84 11.00 5.18
N LEU A 255 4.17 10.95 6.47
CA LEU A 255 3.64 9.94 7.38
C LEU A 255 2.11 9.98 7.45
N THR A 256 1.51 11.17 7.54
CA THR A 256 0.04 11.34 7.51
C THR A 256 -0.55 10.77 6.22
N SER A 257 0.06 11.06 5.07
CA SER A 257 -0.36 10.51 3.78
C SER A 257 -0.27 8.99 3.74
N THR A 258 0.80 8.40 4.29
CA THR A 258 0.92 6.93 4.36
C THR A 258 -0.20 6.31 5.21
N LEU A 259 -0.53 6.92 6.36
CA LEU A 259 -1.60 6.45 7.24
C LEU A 259 -2.96 6.53 6.55
N GLN A 260 -3.19 7.60 5.78
CA GLN A 260 -4.40 7.73 4.96
C GLN A 260 -4.52 6.60 3.94
N SER A 261 -3.43 6.30 3.21
CA SER A 261 -3.40 5.15 2.28
C SER A 261 -3.57 3.80 2.99
N MET A 262 -3.07 3.64 4.22
CA MET A 262 -3.31 2.44 5.02
C MET A 262 -4.79 2.28 5.40
N SER A 263 -5.48 3.38 5.72
CA SER A 263 -6.92 3.37 6.02
C SER A 263 -7.77 3.00 4.80
N GLU A 264 -7.47 3.57 3.63
CA GLU A 264 -8.15 3.24 2.36
C GLU A 264 -8.01 1.77 1.97
N ILE A 265 -6.92 1.11 2.37
CA ILE A 265 -6.73 -0.34 2.20
C ILE A 265 -7.55 -1.13 3.21
N THR A 266 -7.58 -0.65 4.45
CA THR A 266 -8.16 -1.35 5.59
C THR A 266 -9.69 -1.40 5.51
N GLU A 267 -10.32 -0.29 5.12
CA GLU A 267 -11.79 -0.12 5.08
C GLU A 267 -12.52 -1.24 4.32
N PRO A 268 -12.26 -1.50 3.02
CA PRO A 268 -13.01 -2.50 2.26
C PRO A 268 -12.78 -3.93 2.79
N ILE A 269 -11.58 -4.22 3.34
CA ILE A 269 -11.26 -5.54 3.88
C ILE A 269 -12.04 -5.79 5.17
N VAL A 270 -12.08 -4.82 6.07
CA VAL A 270 -12.78 -4.95 7.36
C VAL A 270 -14.29 -5.01 7.16
N LEU A 271 -14.85 -4.15 6.30
CA LEU A 271 -16.28 -4.18 5.97
C LEU A 271 -16.65 -5.49 5.25
N GLY A 272 -15.79 -5.98 4.34
CA GLY A 272 -15.99 -7.28 3.68
C GLY A 272 -15.93 -8.47 4.66
N LEU A 273 -15.07 -8.42 5.68
CA LEU A 273 -15.04 -9.41 6.76
C LEU A 273 -16.33 -9.41 7.58
N GLY A 274 -16.90 -8.23 7.84
CA GLY A 274 -18.21 -8.08 8.50
C GLY A 274 -19.34 -8.68 7.67
N ALA A 275 -19.44 -8.26 6.40
CA ALA A 275 -20.50 -8.69 5.49
C ALA A 275 -20.45 -10.19 5.16
N SER A 276 -19.26 -10.78 5.01
CA SER A 276 -19.10 -12.20 4.69
C SER A 276 -19.43 -13.17 5.84
N ARG A 277 -19.77 -12.65 7.04
CA ARG A 277 -20.09 -13.44 8.25
C ARG A 277 -19.06 -14.53 8.55
N ASN A 278 -17.78 -14.24 8.29
CA ASN A 278 -16.70 -15.22 8.45
C ASN A 278 -16.52 -15.58 9.93
N ARG A 279 -16.47 -16.88 10.28
CA ARG A 279 -16.32 -17.33 11.68
C ARG A 279 -14.88 -17.33 12.19
N SER A 280 -13.89 -17.02 11.34
CA SER A 280 -12.49 -17.03 11.76
C SER A 280 -12.15 -15.82 12.64
N VAL A 281 -12.14 -16.04 13.97
CA VAL A 281 -11.78 -15.01 14.98
C VAL A 281 -10.44 -14.36 14.69
N TRP A 282 -9.46 -15.14 14.23
CA TRP A 282 -8.11 -14.63 13.94
C TRP A 282 -8.07 -13.64 12.75
N LYS A 283 -9.01 -13.71 11.80
CA LYS A 283 -9.12 -12.72 10.72
C LYS A 283 -9.71 -11.41 11.23
N HIS A 284 -10.73 -11.50 12.09
CA HIS A 284 -11.34 -10.33 12.74
C HIS A 284 -10.37 -9.62 13.68
N VAL A 285 -9.63 -10.35 14.52
CA VAL A 285 -8.63 -9.77 15.44
C VAL A 285 -7.56 -8.99 14.67
N ARG A 286 -7.08 -9.53 13.54
CA ARG A 286 -6.09 -8.86 12.70
C ARG A 286 -6.62 -7.58 12.06
N GLY A 287 -7.82 -7.62 11.50
CA GLY A 287 -8.51 -6.44 10.96
C GLY A 287 -8.74 -5.37 12.02
N LEU A 288 -9.30 -5.76 13.17
CA LEU A 288 -9.62 -4.85 14.26
C LEU A 288 -8.37 -4.24 14.90
N SER A 289 -7.30 -5.02 15.09
CA SER A 289 -6.02 -4.52 15.58
C SER A 289 -5.45 -3.43 14.67
N MET A 290 -5.59 -3.59 13.35
CA MET A 290 -5.15 -2.58 12.40
C MET A 290 -5.99 -1.29 12.50
N CYS A 291 -7.31 -1.41 12.63
CA CYS A 291 -8.19 -0.27 12.87
C CYS A 291 -7.87 0.46 14.19
N VAL A 292 -7.59 -0.27 15.27
CA VAL A 292 -7.20 0.36 16.55
C VAL A 292 -5.90 1.15 16.40
N PHE A 293 -4.91 0.60 15.69
CA PHE A 293 -3.69 1.33 15.37
C PHE A 293 -3.97 2.59 14.54
N LEU A 294 -4.74 2.47 13.46
CA LEU A 294 -5.08 3.60 12.58
C LEU A 294 -6.03 4.63 13.21
N LEU A 295 -6.69 4.29 14.32
CA LEU A 295 -7.47 5.23 15.12
C LEU A 295 -6.59 5.98 16.11
N LEU A 296 -5.76 5.26 16.87
CA LEU A 296 -4.98 5.84 17.97
C LEU A 296 -3.76 6.59 17.48
N PHE A 297 -3.05 6.09 16.47
CA PHE A 297 -1.78 6.66 16.03
C PHE A 297 -1.92 8.04 15.38
N PRO A 298 -2.83 8.28 14.41
CA PRO A 298 -3.02 9.63 13.87
C PRO A 298 -3.58 10.60 14.92
N GLY A 299 -4.45 10.13 15.81
CA GLY A 299 -4.96 10.92 16.94
C GLY A 299 -3.86 11.38 17.89
N PHE A 300 -2.98 10.45 18.28
CA PHE A 300 -1.79 10.74 19.08
C PHE A 300 -0.83 11.70 18.35
N MET A 301 -0.63 11.49 17.05
CA MET A 301 0.23 12.33 16.23
C MET A 301 -0.30 13.78 16.18
N ALA A 302 -1.59 13.96 15.93
CA ALA A 302 -2.26 15.26 15.94
C ALA A 302 -2.10 15.97 17.30
N TYR A 303 -2.29 15.25 18.41
CA TYR A 303 -2.08 15.77 19.75
C TYR A 303 -0.63 16.19 20.02
N LYS A 304 0.35 15.39 19.58
CA LYS A 304 1.76 15.74 19.76
C LYS A 304 2.14 16.96 18.92
N ILE A 305 1.67 17.03 17.67
CA ILE A 305 1.92 18.17 16.80
C ILE A 305 1.35 19.46 17.40
N SER A 306 0.13 19.43 17.94
CA SER A 306 -0.50 20.63 18.52
C SER A 306 0.09 21.07 19.86
N GLN A 307 0.77 20.18 20.58
CA GLN A 307 1.48 20.52 21.83
C GLN A 307 2.88 21.08 21.58
N PHE A 308 3.59 20.56 20.57
CA PHE A 308 4.98 20.93 20.31
C PHE A 308 5.13 22.20 19.47
N PHE A 309 4.15 22.49 18.61
CA PHE A 309 4.23 23.58 17.64
C PHE A 309 3.10 24.56 17.88
N HIS A 310 3.39 25.84 17.68
CA HIS A 310 2.34 26.84 17.62
C HIS A 310 1.44 26.55 16.41
N MET A 311 0.12 26.68 16.59
CA MET A 311 -0.86 26.32 15.57
C MET A 311 -0.94 27.41 14.49
N ASP A 312 -0.18 27.22 13.43
CA ASP A 312 -0.23 28.06 12.22
C ASP A 312 -1.08 27.37 11.12
N PHE A 313 -1.44 28.08 10.05
CA PHE A 313 -2.28 27.56 8.95
C PHE A 313 -1.86 26.18 8.44
N TRP A 314 -0.57 26.02 8.12
CA TRP A 314 -0.03 24.78 7.55
C TRP A 314 -0.12 23.60 8.52
N LEU A 315 0.08 23.88 9.80
CA LEU A 315 -0.03 22.87 10.86
C LEU A 315 -1.48 22.47 11.08
N LEU A 316 -2.42 23.42 10.96
CA LEU A 316 -3.85 23.13 11.05
C LEU A 316 -4.30 22.18 9.92
N ILE A 317 -3.83 22.39 8.69
CA ILE A 317 -4.10 21.46 7.57
C ILE A 317 -3.60 20.05 7.92
N LEU A 318 -2.39 19.94 8.46
CA LEU A 318 -1.78 18.66 8.83
C LEU A 318 -2.56 17.96 9.96
N VAL A 319 -2.89 18.68 11.03
CA VAL A 319 -3.67 18.17 12.17
C VAL A 319 -5.07 17.73 11.73
N SER A 320 -5.72 18.54 10.88
CA SER A 320 -7.03 18.23 10.30
C SER A 320 -7.00 16.94 9.46
N SER A 321 -5.95 16.74 8.66
CA SER A 321 -5.76 15.50 7.89
C SER A 321 -5.67 14.27 8.80
N CYS A 322 -4.91 14.34 9.90
CA CYS A 322 -4.80 13.26 10.89
C CYS A 322 -6.12 12.94 11.58
N MET A 323 -6.88 13.99 11.93
CA MET A 323 -8.22 13.84 12.51
C MET A 323 -9.19 13.20 11.53
N LEU A 324 -9.11 13.57 10.24
CA LEU A 324 -9.94 12.99 9.19
C LEU A 324 -9.70 11.48 9.04
N THR A 325 -8.44 11.03 9.04
CA THR A 325 -8.11 9.60 9.01
C THR A 325 -8.72 8.86 10.21
N SER A 326 -8.64 9.46 11.41
CA SER A 326 -9.19 8.86 12.63
C SER A 326 -10.73 8.76 12.57
N LEU A 327 -11.40 9.78 12.03
CA LEU A 327 -12.86 9.79 11.82
C LEU A 327 -13.31 8.72 10.82
N GLN A 328 -12.58 8.54 9.72
CA GLN A 328 -12.88 7.51 8.71
C GLN A 328 -12.79 6.10 9.30
N VAL A 329 -11.73 5.83 10.08
CA VAL A 329 -11.57 4.54 10.77
C VAL A 329 -12.67 4.33 11.81
N THR A 330 -13.09 5.38 12.51
CA THR A 330 -14.21 5.32 13.46
C THR A 330 -15.51 4.93 12.76
N GLY A 331 -15.83 5.54 11.60
CA GLY A 331 -17.01 5.18 10.81
C GLY A 331 -16.99 3.72 10.35
N THR A 332 -15.83 3.26 9.87
CA THR A 332 -15.62 1.87 9.48
C THR A 332 -15.85 0.91 10.65
N LEU A 333 -15.31 1.22 11.83
CA LEU A 333 -15.48 0.42 13.04
C LEU A 333 -16.95 0.37 13.50
N LEU A 334 -17.68 1.48 13.44
CA LEU A 334 -19.10 1.52 13.80
C LEU A 334 -19.92 0.59 12.89
N ILE A 335 -19.69 0.64 11.58
CA ILE A 335 -20.40 -0.23 10.62
C ILE A 335 -20.01 -1.70 10.83
N TYR A 336 -18.72 -1.98 11.06
CA TYR A 336 -18.26 -3.32 11.40
C TYR A 336 -18.93 -3.85 12.68
N CYS A 337 -19.05 -3.04 13.73
CA CYS A 337 -19.75 -3.40 14.96
C CYS A 337 -21.22 -3.72 14.68
N LEU A 338 -21.91 -2.98 13.80
CA LEU A 338 -23.28 -3.28 13.40
C LEU A 338 -23.39 -4.67 12.74
N PHE A 339 -22.47 -5.00 11.82
CA PHE A 339 -22.41 -6.35 11.23
C PHE A 339 -22.19 -7.44 12.30
N MET A 340 -21.31 -7.20 13.28
CA MET A 340 -21.06 -8.16 14.36
C MET A 340 -22.26 -8.33 15.29
N VAL A 341 -23.00 -7.26 15.59
CA VAL A 341 -24.25 -7.33 16.35
C VAL A 341 -25.30 -8.18 15.64
N GLU A 342 -25.42 -8.04 14.31
CA GLU A 342 -26.32 -8.87 13.50
C GLU A 342 -25.94 -10.36 13.56
N VAL A 343 -24.64 -10.66 13.43
CA VAL A 343 -24.11 -12.03 13.53
C VAL A 343 -24.38 -12.63 14.92
N TRP A 344 -24.19 -11.84 15.98
CA TRP A 344 -24.42 -12.29 17.35
C TRP A 344 -25.91 -12.51 17.66
N ARG A 345 -26.78 -11.63 17.13
CA ARG A 345 -28.24 -11.76 17.27
C ARG A 345 -28.79 -12.96 16.49
N GLY A 346 -28.10 -13.41 15.44
CA GLY A 346 -28.54 -14.52 14.60
C GLY A 346 -29.79 -14.23 13.76
N ALA A 347 -30.26 -12.99 13.76
CA ALA A 347 -31.42 -12.51 13.00
C ALA A 347 -31.08 -11.16 12.37
N ALA A 348 -31.58 -10.93 11.15
CA ALA A 348 -31.38 -9.67 10.43
C ALA A 348 -31.94 -8.49 11.24
N LEU A 349 -31.16 -7.42 11.36
CA LEU A 349 -31.62 -6.19 11.98
C LEU A 349 -32.69 -5.55 11.09
N PRO A 350 -33.88 -5.20 11.63
CA PRO A 350 -34.84 -4.42 10.88
C PRO A 350 -34.17 -3.10 10.47
N SER A 351 -34.36 -2.71 9.21
CA SER A 351 -33.78 -1.51 8.60
C SER A 351 -32.26 -1.34 8.76
N PHE A 352 -31.50 -2.45 8.73
CA PHE A 352 -30.03 -2.42 8.77
C PHE A 352 -29.41 -1.38 7.81
N ASP A 353 -29.89 -1.35 6.56
CA ASP A 353 -29.42 -0.42 5.54
C ASP A 353 -29.66 1.06 5.91
N GLU A 354 -30.72 1.36 6.65
CA GLU A 354 -30.99 2.72 7.13
C GLU A 354 -30.00 3.12 8.23
N VAL A 355 -29.74 2.23 9.18
CA VAL A 355 -28.77 2.49 10.26
C VAL A 355 -27.38 2.71 9.68
N VAL A 356 -26.95 1.85 8.75
CA VAL A 356 -25.66 2.01 8.05
C VAL A 356 -25.61 3.33 7.27
N TYR A 357 -26.69 3.71 6.60
CA TYR A 357 -26.79 5.00 5.91
C TYR A 357 -26.64 6.17 6.90
N TYR A 358 -27.33 6.15 8.04
CA TYR A 358 -27.22 7.22 9.04
C TYR A 358 -25.83 7.32 9.65
N VAL A 359 -25.20 6.19 10.00
CA VAL A 359 -23.81 6.17 10.50
C VAL A 359 -22.87 6.80 9.48
N ASN A 360 -22.95 6.39 8.21
CA ASN A 360 -22.15 6.98 7.14
C ASN A 360 -22.45 8.47 6.95
N ALA A 361 -23.71 8.89 6.98
CA ALA A 361 -24.10 10.29 6.83
C ALA A 361 -23.53 11.16 7.95
N VAL A 362 -23.60 10.70 9.21
CA VAL A 362 -23.01 11.42 10.35
C VAL A 362 -21.50 11.51 10.22
N CYS A 363 -20.81 10.42 9.89
CA CYS A 363 -19.36 10.44 9.69
C CYS A 363 -18.96 11.42 8.57
N ARG A 364 -19.65 11.40 7.42
CA ARG A 364 -19.38 12.33 6.31
C ARG A 364 -19.71 13.79 6.66
N ALA A 365 -20.73 14.04 7.48
CA ALA A 365 -21.04 15.38 7.97
C ALA A 365 -19.94 15.90 8.92
N LEU A 366 -19.38 15.04 9.79
CA LEU A 366 -18.23 15.38 10.63
C LEU A 366 -16.98 15.66 9.80
N GLU A 367 -16.69 14.83 8.79
CA GLU A 367 -15.58 15.05 7.84
C GLU A 367 -15.72 16.39 7.11
N PHE A 368 -16.94 16.76 6.72
CA PHE A 368 -17.25 18.04 6.09
C PHE A 368 -17.07 19.22 7.06
N ALA A 369 -17.52 19.08 8.30
CA ALA A 369 -17.34 20.11 9.32
C ALA A 369 -15.86 20.40 9.59
N VAL A 370 -15.02 19.36 9.70
CA VAL A 370 -13.56 19.49 9.85
C VAL A 370 -12.94 20.25 8.67
N ALA A 371 -13.34 19.95 7.43
CA ALA A 371 -12.87 20.67 6.24
C ALA A 371 -13.31 22.15 6.25
N LEU A 372 -14.55 22.43 6.67
CA LEU A 372 -15.05 23.80 6.78
C LEU A 372 -14.27 24.61 7.82
N CYS A 373 -13.91 24.01 8.96
CA CYS A 373 -13.08 24.66 9.98
C CYS A 373 -11.70 25.07 9.44
N VAL A 374 -11.07 24.22 8.62
CA VAL A 374 -9.77 24.55 7.98
C VAL A 374 -9.92 25.74 7.03
N VAL A 375 -10.96 25.76 6.19
CA VAL A 375 -11.21 26.87 5.27
C VAL A 375 -11.52 28.15 6.03
N ALA A 376 -12.34 28.09 7.08
CA ALA A 376 -12.68 29.26 7.89
C ALA A 376 -11.44 29.87 8.56
N TYR A 377 -10.60 29.05 9.16
CA TYR A 377 -9.34 29.50 9.76
C TYR A 377 -8.36 30.02 8.70
N GLY A 378 -8.19 29.32 7.58
CA GLY A 378 -7.32 29.77 6.49
C GLY A 378 -7.76 31.09 5.88
N ALA A 379 -9.07 31.27 5.67
CA ALA A 379 -9.62 32.53 5.20
C ALA A 379 -9.42 33.65 6.23
N TRP A 380 -9.60 33.36 7.52
CA TRP A 380 -9.33 34.31 8.60
C TRP A 380 -7.86 34.77 8.61
N GLU A 381 -6.92 33.82 8.57
CA GLU A 381 -5.49 34.11 8.53
C GLU A 381 -5.09 34.86 7.27
N SER A 382 -5.67 34.52 6.11
CA SER A 382 -5.38 35.23 4.86
C SER A 382 -5.96 36.66 4.80
N LEU A 383 -7.01 36.96 5.56
CA LEU A 383 -7.64 38.29 5.61
C LEU A 383 -7.00 39.23 6.63
N TRP A 384 -6.54 38.68 7.76
CA TRP A 384 -6.07 39.46 8.91
C TRP A 384 -4.59 39.23 9.26
N GLY A 385 -3.94 38.22 8.69
CA GLY A 385 -2.53 37.90 8.88
C GLY A 385 -1.64 38.37 7.73
N GLU A 386 -0.47 37.72 7.59
CA GLU A 386 0.46 38.00 6.50
C GLU A 386 -0.03 37.39 5.18
N TRP A 387 -0.24 38.24 4.19
CA TRP A 387 -0.80 37.81 2.93
C TRP A 387 0.20 37.00 2.09
N SER A 388 -0.23 35.81 1.64
CA SER A 388 0.59 34.91 0.81
C SER A 388 -0.22 34.34 -0.36
N TRP A 389 0.29 34.53 -1.58
CA TRP A 389 -0.28 33.94 -2.80
C TRP A 389 -0.38 32.41 -2.72
N ILE A 390 0.59 31.76 -2.08
CA ILE A 390 0.61 30.30 -1.91
C ILE A 390 -0.50 29.87 -0.94
N GLY A 391 -0.64 30.56 0.19
CA GLY A 391 -1.70 30.30 1.17
C GLY A 391 -3.09 30.46 0.55
N ALA A 392 -3.33 31.57 -0.15
CA ALA A 392 -4.59 31.82 -0.86
C ALA A 392 -4.90 30.74 -1.92
N SER A 393 -3.90 30.32 -2.72
CA SER A 393 -4.08 29.27 -3.72
C SER A 393 -4.45 27.92 -3.10
N VAL A 394 -3.81 27.54 -1.99
CA VAL A 394 -4.12 26.31 -1.25
C VAL A 394 -5.51 26.34 -0.66
N ILE A 395 -5.97 27.49 -0.11
CA ILE A 395 -7.33 27.64 0.41
C ILE A 395 -8.37 27.48 -0.70
N ILE A 396 -8.14 28.04 -1.88
CA ILE A 396 -9.03 27.90 -3.04
C ILE A 396 -9.12 26.42 -3.46
N ILE A 397 -7.97 25.76 -3.61
CA ILE A 397 -7.91 24.34 -3.97
C ILE A 397 -8.60 23.49 -2.89
N HIS A 398 -8.35 23.76 -1.61
CA HIS A 398 -8.96 23.03 -0.49
C HIS A 398 -10.48 23.25 -0.45
N SER A 399 -10.95 24.48 -0.68
CA SER A 399 -12.39 24.80 -0.73
C SER A 399 -13.09 24.05 -1.86
N TYR A 400 -12.46 23.97 -3.04
CA TYR A 400 -13.02 23.19 -4.14
C TYR A 400 -12.99 21.68 -3.85
N CYS A 401 -11.81 21.13 -3.55
CA CYS A 401 -11.61 19.69 -3.43
C CYS A 401 -12.22 19.07 -2.18
N ASN A 402 -12.08 19.71 -1.01
CA ASN A 402 -12.50 19.15 0.28
C ASN A 402 -13.86 19.64 0.76
N VAL A 403 -14.36 20.78 0.28
CA VAL A 403 -15.68 21.30 0.67
C VAL A 403 -16.69 21.09 -0.45
N TRP A 404 -16.48 21.69 -1.62
CA TRP A 404 -17.45 21.64 -2.72
C TRP A 404 -17.68 20.21 -3.25
N LEU A 405 -16.63 19.48 -3.62
CA LEU A 405 -16.78 18.11 -4.14
C LEU A 405 -17.42 17.16 -3.11
N ARG A 406 -17.08 17.32 -1.82
CA ARG A 406 -17.70 16.51 -0.75
C ARG A 406 -19.16 16.86 -0.54
N ALA A 407 -19.53 18.15 -0.56
CA ALA A 407 -20.91 18.58 -0.49
C ALA A 407 -21.72 18.04 -1.67
N GLN A 408 -21.17 18.10 -2.89
CA GLN A 408 -21.81 17.55 -4.09
C GLN A 408 -22.02 16.03 -3.97
N ALA A 409 -21.01 15.29 -3.51
CA ALA A 409 -21.11 13.84 -3.30
C ALA A 409 -22.15 13.47 -2.22
N GLY A 410 -22.17 14.21 -1.12
CA GLY A 410 -23.17 14.05 -0.06
C GLY A 410 -24.59 14.35 -0.55
N TRP A 411 -24.77 15.44 -1.30
CA TRP A 411 -26.05 15.83 -1.88
C TRP A 411 -26.58 14.78 -2.87
N LYS A 412 -25.73 14.27 -3.75
CA LYS A 412 -26.08 13.19 -4.68
C LYS A 412 -26.53 11.95 -3.93
N SER A 413 -25.80 11.56 -2.87
CA SER A 413 -26.14 10.39 -2.04
C SER A 413 -27.49 10.55 -1.33
N PHE A 414 -27.78 11.75 -0.83
CA PHE A 414 -29.07 12.08 -0.23
C PHE A 414 -30.22 12.01 -1.25
N LEU A 415 -30.07 12.62 -2.43
CA LEU A 415 -31.09 12.58 -3.49
C LEU A 415 -31.38 11.14 -3.93
N LEU A 416 -30.35 10.34 -4.18
CA LEU A 416 -30.51 8.92 -4.55
C LEU A 416 -31.24 8.12 -3.46
N ARG A 417 -30.95 8.40 -2.18
CA ARG A 417 -31.64 7.74 -1.07
C ARG A 417 -33.11 8.15 -0.98
N GLN A 418 -33.41 9.43 -1.17
CA GLN A 418 -34.78 9.93 -1.19
C GLN A 418 -35.59 9.32 -2.35
N GLU A 419 -34.97 9.18 -3.51
CA GLU A 419 -35.58 8.56 -4.69
C GLU A 419 -35.83 7.06 -4.48
N ALA A 420 -34.87 6.33 -3.89
CA ALA A 420 -35.05 4.94 -3.50
C ALA A 420 -36.17 4.75 -2.47
N SER A 421 -36.23 5.59 -1.44
CA SER A 421 -37.30 5.55 -0.43
C SER A 421 -38.67 5.81 -1.06
N ARG A 422 -38.79 6.80 -1.96
CA ARG A 422 -40.02 7.10 -2.69
C ARG A 422 -40.46 5.90 -3.54
N LYS A 423 -39.52 5.26 -4.23
CA LYS A 423 -39.78 4.07 -5.07
C LYS A 423 -40.25 2.89 -4.22
N ILE A 424 -39.55 2.58 -3.12
CA ILE A 424 -39.94 1.48 -2.21
C ILE A 424 -41.34 1.72 -1.63
N ASN A 425 -41.64 2.95 -1.20
CA ASN A 425 -42.97 3.30 -0.67
C ASN A 425 -44.08 3.27 -1.72
N SER A 426 -43.74 3.36 -3.01
CA SER A 426 -44.71 3.22 -4.11
C SER A 426 -45.02 1.77 -4.47
N LEU A 427 -44.21 0.80 -4.00
CA LEU A 427 -44.44 -0.61 -4.29
C LEU A 427 -45.59 -1.15 -3.43
N PRO A 428 -46.53 -1.93 -4.01
CA PRO A 428 -47.59 -2.57 -3.26
C PRO A 428 -47.00 -3.60 -2.27
N ARG A 429 -47.47 -3.61 -1.03
CA ARG A 429 -47.10 -4.64 -0.05
C ARG A 429 -47.96 -5.88 -0.28
N ALA A 430 -47.33 -7.05 -0.35
CA ALA A 430 -48.05 -8.33 -0.40
C ALA A 430 -48.78 -8.60 0.93
N SER A 431 -50.02 -9.07 0.87
CA SER A 431 -50.75 -9.54 2.05
C SER A 431 -50.25 -10.92 2.49
N ALA A 432 -50.45 -11.27 3.77
CA ALA A 432 -50.08 -12.58 4.30
C ALA A 432 -50.77 -13.73 3.53
N GLU A 433 -52.00 -13.52 3.07
CA GLU A 433 -52.75 -14.45 2.24
C GLU A 433 -52.10 -14.61 0.85
N GLN A 434 -51.66 -13.53 0.21
CA GLN A 434 -50.95 -13.59 -1.08
C GLN A 434 -49.60 -14.32 -0.98
N LEU A 435 -48.87 -14.13 0.12
CA LEU A 435 -47.62 -14.86 0.41
C LEU A 435 -47.88 -16.36 0.65
N GLN A 436 -49.04 -16.71 1.24
CA GLN A 436 -49.43 -18.08 1.50
C GLN A 436 -49.97 -18.80 0.25
N ASP A 437 -50.73 -18.11 -0.60
CA ASP A 437 -51.31 -18.66 -1.83
C ASP A 437 -50.29 -18.80 -2.97
N HIS A 438 -49.34 -17.86 -3.09
CA HIS A 438 -48.31 -17.89 -4.13
C HIS A 438 -46.99 -18.55 -3.66
N GLY A 439 -46.88 -18.89 -2.37
CA GLY A 439 -45.63 -19.30 -1.73
C GLY A 439 -44.64 -18.12 -1.61
N ASP A 440 -43.62 -18.26 -0.76
CA ASP A 440 -42.50 -17.31 -0.67
C ASP A 440 -41.68 -17.33 -1.97
N VAL A 441 -42.20 -16.70 -3.03
CA VAL A 441 -41.52 -16.56 -4.30
C VAL A 441 -40.33 -15.62 -4.09
N CYS A 442 -39.12 -16.11 -4.38
CA CYS A 442 -37.93 -15.29 -4.46
C CYS A 442 -38.17 -14.11 -5.43
N ALA A 443 -38.40 -12.90 -4.90
CA ALA A 443 -38.73 -11.72 -5.70
C ALA A 443 -37.67 -11.41 -6.77
N ILE A 444 -36.40 -11.70 -6.47
CA ILE A 444 -35.27 -11.52 -7.39
C ILE A 444 -35.33 -12.56 -8.52
N CYS A 445 -35.57 -13.82 -8.20
CA CYS A 445 -35.73 -14.90 -9.17
C CYS A 445 -36.93 -14.63 -10.09
N PHE A 446 -38.04 -14.13 -9.53
CA PHE A 446 -39.23 -13.75 -10.30
C PHE A 446 -39.00 -12.52 -11.19
N GLN A 447 -38.26 -11.53 -10.70
CA GLN A 447 -37.84 -10.39 -11.50
C GLN A 447 -36.96 -10.83 -12.67
N GLU A 448 -35.95 -11.67 -12.43
CA GLU A 448 -35.09 -12.20 -13.49
C GLU A 448 -35.88 -13.03 -14.52
N LEU A 449 -36.88 -13.80 -14.08
CA LEU A 449 -37.75 -14.53 -14.97
C LEU A 449 -38.53 -13.59 -15.91
N THR A 450 -39.06 -12.51 -15.34
CA THR A 450 -39.80 -11.48 -16.08
C THR A 450 -38.89 -10.74 -17.06
N ASP A 451 -37.66 -10.43 -16.63
CA ASP A 451 -36.67 -9.74 -17.45
C ASP A 451 -36.19 -10.63 -18.60
N LEU A 452 -35.93 -11.93 -18.37
CA LEU A 452 -35.60 -12.89 -19.43
C LEU A 452 -36.76 -13.13 -20.41
N ALA A 453 -38.00 -13.13 -19.92
CA ALA A 453 -39.18 -13.25 -20.79
C ALA A 453 -39.36 -12.01 -21.68
N ARG A 454 -38.95 -10.83 -21.19
CA ARG A 454 -39.04 -9.57 -21.92
C ARG A 454 -37.90 -9.35 -22.90
N ASP A 455 -36.68 -9.69 -22.52
CA ASP A 455 -35.45 -9.45 -23.30
C ASP A 455 -34.48 -10.65 -23.17
N PRO A 456 -34.77 -11.77 -23.85
CA PRO A 456 -33.93 -12.96 -23.77
C PRO A 456 -32.57 -12.71 -24.47
N PRO A 457 -31.45 -13.15 -23.88
CA PRO A 457 -30.16 -13.06 -24.53
C PRO A 457 -30.16 -13.85 -25.84
N ALA A 458 -29.49 -13.31 -26.86
CA ALA A 458 -29.41 -13.94 -28.17
C ALA A 458 -28.94 -15.40 -28.05
N GLN A 459 -29.61 -16.32 -28.74
CA GLN A 459 -29.29 -17.75 -28.74
C GLN A 459 -29.47 -18.47 -27.40
N CYS A 460 -30.11 -17.84 -26.41
CA CYS A 460 -30.32 -18.42 -25.09
C CYS A 460 -31.80 -18.33 -24.66
N SER A 461 -32.26 -19.29 -23.88
CA SER A 461 -33.54 -19.24 -23.17
C SER A 461 -33.41 -19.87 -21.79
N ALA A 462 -34.17 -19.42 -20.81
CA ALA A 462 -34.23 -20.05 -19.50
C ALA A 462 -35.57 -19.81 -18.80
N GLY A 463 -35.98 -20.73 -17.93
CA GLY A 463 -37.18 -20.61 -17.11
C GLY A 463 -37.30 -21.71 -16.05
N PRO A 464 -38.23 -21.56 -15.10
CA PRO A 464 -38.44 -22.53 -14.02
C PRO A 464 -38.94 -23.87 -14.55
N VAL A 465 -38.58 -24.95 -13.86
CA VAL A 465 -39.03 -26.30 -14.14
C VAL A 465 -40.18 -26.63 -13.20
N GLY A 466 -41.40 -26.68 -13.74
CA GLY A 466 -42.62 -26.90 -12.95
C GLY A 466 -42.92 -25.71 -12.04
N ASP A 467 -43.30 -25.99 -10.79
CA ASP A 467 -43.69 -24.96 -9.81
C ASP A 467 -42.52 -24.47 -8.94
N ASP A 468 -41.32 -25.07 -9.07
CA ASP A 468 -40.14 -24.68 -8.29
C ASP A 468 -39.39 -23.51 -8.96
N VAL A 469 -39.61 -22.30 -8.45
CA VAL A 469 -38.95 -21.07 -8.91
C VAL A 469 -37.45 -21.02 -8.61
N PHE A 470 -36.91 -21.94 -7.79
CA PHE A 470 -35.47 -22.06 -7.51
C PHE A 470 -34.77 -23.08 -8.41
N HIS A 471 -35.50 -23.79 -9.26
CA HIS A 471 -34.93 -24.75 -10.21
C HIS A 471 -35.31 -24.39 -11.64
N TRP A 472 -34.33 -23.99 -12.43
CA TRP A 472 -34.54 -23.56 -13.81
C TRP A 472 -33.84 -24.51 -14.79
N GLN A 473 -34.39 -24.56 -15.99
CA GLN A 473 -33.77 -25.15 -17.16
C GLN A 473 -33.45 -24.05 -18.16
N ALA A 474 -32.25 -24.10 -18.72
CA ALA A 474 -31.80 -23.18 -19.76
C ALA A 474 -31.40 -23.94 -21.02
N THR A 475 -31.54 -23.28 -22.16
CA THR A 475 -31.10 -23.77 -23.46
C THR A 475 -30.16 -22.74 -24.07
N ILE A 476 -29.00 -23.20 -24.56
CA ILE A 476 -28.04 -22.37 -25.28
C ILE A 476 -27.85 -23.00 -26.66
N MET A 477 -28.01 -22.19 -27.70
CA MET A 477 -27.68 -22.58 -29.07
C MET A 477 -26.18 -22.39 -29.28
N GLY A 478 -25.56 -23.35 -29.95
CA GLY A 478 -24.15 -23.29 -30.28
C GLY A 478 -23.82 -22.05 -31.13
N PRO A 479 -22.87 -21.21 -30.72
CA PRO A 479 -22.53 -19.98 -31.43
C PRO A 479 -22.13 -20.23 -32.88
N ASN A 480 -22.49 -19.30 -33.75
CA ASN A 480 -22.01 -19.29 -35.14
C ASN A 480 -20.48 -19.17 -35.16
N GLU A 481 -19.83 -19.80 -36.14
CA GLU A 481 -18.37 -19.81 -36.29
C GLU A 481 -17.63 -20.52 -35.13
N SER A 482 -18.33 -21.37 -34.37
CA SER A 482 -17.74 -22.24 -33.35
C SER A 482 -17.87 -23.72 -33.73
N PRO A 483 -17.04 -24.61 -33.16
CA PRO A 483 -17.21 -26.07 -33.31
C PRO A 483 -18.57 -26.60 -32.82
N TYR A 484 -19.32 -25.78 -32.08
CA TYR A 484 -20.61 -26.13 -31.50
C TYR A 484 -21.78 -25.64 -32.35
N GLN A 485 -21.53 -24.95 -33.47
CA GLN A 485 -22.57 -24.38 -34.33
C GLN A 485 -23.62 -25.42 -34.72
N GLY A 486 -24.90 -25.05 -34.56
CA GLY A 486 -26.05 -25.93 -34.81
C GLY A 486 -26.39 -26.89 -33.66
N GLY A 487 -25.57 -26.93 -32.59
CA GLY A 487 -25.87 -27.66 -31.38
C GLY A 487 -26.92 -26.97 -30.50
N VAL A 488 -27.70 -27.78 -29.77
CA VAL A 488 -28.65 -27.31 -28.74
C VAL A 488 -28.22 -27.90 -27.41
N PHE A 489 -27.81 -27.04 -26.47
CA PHE A 489 -27.29 -27.46 -25.18
C PHE A 489 -28.27 -27.10 -24.08
N PHE A 490 -28.68 -28.11 -23.31
CA PHE A 490 -29.53 -27.93 -22.14
C PHE A 490 -28.65 -27.80 -20.90
N LEU A 491 -29.05 -26.90 -20.00
CA LEU A 491 -28.42 -26.63 -18.73
C LEU A 491 -29.47 -26.64 -17.63
N THR A 492 -29.03 -26.96 -16.42
CA THR A 492 -29.81 -26.82 -15.19
C THR A 492 -29.20 -25.74 -14.31
N ILE A 493 -30.06 -24.91 -13.72
CA ILE A 493 -29.70 -23.81 -12.83
C ILE A 493 -30.44 -24.00 -11.52
N HIS A 494 -29.70 -24.08 -10.42
CA HIS A 494 -30.27 -24.14 -9.07
C HIS A 494 -29.86 -22.92 -8.26
N PHE A 495 -30.85 -22.17 -7.78
CA PHE A 495 -30.66 -21.01 -6.94
C PHE A 495 -30.56 -21.45 -5.46
N PRO A 496 -29.50 -21.06 -4.73
CA PRO A 496 -29.46 -21.26 -3.29
C PRO A 496 -30.44 -20.31 -2.56
N THR A 497 -30.81 -20.64 -1.32
CA THR A 497 -31.64 -19.79 -0.45
C THR A 497 -31.05 -18.40 -0.23
N ASP A 498 -29.72 -18.27 -0.33
CA ASP A 498 -28.99 -17.03 -0.11
C ASP A 498 -28.70 -16.27 -1.43
N TYR A 499 -29.36 -16.62 -2.53
CA TYR A 499 -29.24 -15.88 -3.80
C TYR A 499 -29.79 -14.44 -3.62
N PRO A 500 -29.12 -13.39 -4.15
CA PRO A 500 -27.94 -13.37 -5.03
C PRO A 500 -26.59 -13.22 -4.30
N PHE A 501 -26.52 -13.39 -2.98
CA PHE A 501 -25.25 -13.30 -2.24
C PHE A 501 -24.34 -14.52 -2.46
N LYS A 502 -24.91 -15.67 -2.83
CA LYS A 502 -24.18 -16.84 -3.32
C LYS A 502 -24.53 -17.13 -4.78
N PRO A 503 -23.57 -17.63 -5.58
CA PRO A 503 -23.80 -17.93 -6.99
C PRO A 503 -24.81 -19.07 -7.17
N PRO A 504 -25.59 -19.06 -8.26
CA PRO A 504 -26.41 -20.20 -8.66
C PRO A 504 -25.51 -21.35 -9.12
N LYS A 505 -25.96 -22.59 -8.93
CA LYS A 505 -25.28 -23.78 -9.44
C LYS A 505 -25.75 -24.05 -10.86
N VAL A 506 -24.86 -23.83 -11.83
CA VAL A 506 -25.13 -24.06 -13.25
C VAL A 506 -24.36 -25.29 -13.74
N ALA A 507 -25.04 -26.22 -14.41
CA ALA A 507 -24.43 -27.39 -15.02
C ALA A 507 -25.08 -27.75 -16.36
N PHE A 508 -24.27 -28.22 -17.31
CA PHE A 508 -24.76 -28.78 -18.57
C PHE A 508 -25.40 -30.15 -18.35
N THR A 509 -26.64 -30.32 -18.80
CA THR A 509 -27.29 -31.63 -18.86
C THR A 509 -26.98 -32.31 -20.19
N THR A 510 -26.86 -31.54 -21.28
CA THR A 510 -26.32 -32.05 -22.55
C THR A 510 -24.82 -32.29 -22.41
N ARG A 511 -24.36 -33.51 -22.71
CA ARG A 511 -22.92 -33.82 -22.74
C ARG A 511 -22.24 -32.99 -23.84
N ILE A 512 -21.20 -32.25 -23.46
CA ILE A 512 -20.42 -31.39 -24.34
C ILE A 512 -18.93 -31.63 -24.13
N TYR A 513 -18.16 -31.62 -25.21
CA TYR A 513 -16.71 -31.69 -25.15
C TYR A 513 -16.14 -30.28 -25.13
N HIS A 514 -15.80 -29.76 -23.95
CA HIS A 514 -15.26 -28.41 -23.77
C HIS A 514 -14.21 -28.40 -22.65
N PRO A 515 -13.03 -27.74 -22.80
CA PRO A 515 -11.94 -27.78 -21.81
C PRO A 515 -12.35 -27.35 -20.39
N ASN A 516 -13.32 -26.45 -20.28
CA ASN A 516 -13.81 -25.91 -19.01
C ASN A 516 -15.10 -26.58 -18.48
N ILE A 517 -15.53 -27.70 -19.07
CA ILE A 517 -16.73 -28.44 -18.65
C ILE A 517 -16.32 -29.88 -18.35
N ASN A 518 -16.62 -30.36 -17.15
CA ASN A 518 -16.28 -31.74 -16.76
C ASN A 518 -17.31 -32.76 -17.28
N SER A 519 -17.05 -34.05 -17.08
CA SER A 519 -17.96 -35.15 -17.47
C SER A 519 -19.34 -35.09 -16.83
N ASN A 520 -19.46 -34.37 -15.71
CA ASN A 520 -20.69 -34.19 -14.94
C ASN A 520 -21.41 -32.88 -15.33
N GLY A 521 -20.93 -32.18 -16.37
CA GLY A 521 -21.50 -30.93 -16.87
C GLY A 521 -21.16 -29.69 -16.03
N SER A 522 -20.36 -29.82 -14.97
CA SER A 522 -19.98 -28.68 -14.13
C SER A 522 -19.04 -27.73 -14.87
N ILE A 523 -19.32 -26.44 -14.76
CA ILE A 523 -18.60 -25.37 -15.45
C ILE A 523 -17.47 -24.83 -14.55
N CYS A 524 -16.29 -24.64 -15.14
CA CYS A 524 -15.15 -24.00 -14.48
C CYS A 524 -15.00 -22.55 -14.98
N LEU A 525 -15.85 -21.67 -14.48
CA LEU A 525 -15.89 -20.24 -14.79
C LEU A 525 -15.79 -19.40 -13.50
N ASP A 526 -14.91 -18.40 -13.48
CA ASP A 526 -14.58 -17.66 -12.26
C ASP A 526 -15.75 -16.86 -11.67
N ILE A 527 -16.65 -16.34 -12.53
CA ILE A 527 -17.84 -15.60 -12.09
C ILE A 527 -18.83 -16.48 -11.33
N LEU A 528 -18.82 -17.80 -11.56
CA LEU A 528 -19.65 -18.77 -10.82
C LEU A 528 -18.96 -19.28 -9.54
N ARG A 529 -17.79 -18.72 -9.20
CA ARG A 529 -16.97 -19.11 -8.03
C ARG A 529 -16.46 -17.89 -7.27
N SER A 530 -15.17 -17.56 -7.45
CA SER A 530 -14.46 -16.56 -6.65
C SER A 530 -14.72 -15.12 -7.07
N GLN A 531 -15.24 -14.90 -8.28
CA GLN A 531 -15.57 -13.58 -8.82
C GLN A 531 -17.08 -13.31 -8.87
N TRP A 532 -17.89 -14.13 -8.18
CA TRP A 532 -19.33 -13.87 -8.07
C TRP A 532 -19.60 -12.54 -7.38
N SER A 533 -20.59 -11.80 -7.90
CA SER A 533 -21.09 -10.55 -7.34
C SER A 533 -22.61 -10.55 -7.39
N PRO A 534 -23.32 -10.05 -6.36
CA PRO A 534 -24.78 -9.91 -6.37
C PRO A 534 -25.34 -9.01 -7.50
N ALA A 535 -24.47 -8.29 -8.22
CA ALA A 535 -24.84 -7.48 -9.38
C ALA A 535 -24.83 -8.25 -10.71
N LEU A 536 -24.38 -9.52 -10.72
CA LEU A 536 -24.48 -10.41 -11.87
C LEU A 536 -25.89 -10.97 -11.97
N THR A 537 -26.36 -11.17 -13.19
CA THR A 537 -27.71 -11.64 -13.51
C THR A 537 -27.62 -12.92 -14.34
N ILE A 538 -28.67 -13.74 -14.38
CA ILE A 538 -28.69 -14.98 -15.17
C ILE A 538 -28.42 -14.75 -16.68
N SER A 539 -28.77 -13.58 -17.20
CA SER A 539 -28.51 -13.21 -18.61
C SER A 539 -27.05 -12.89 -18.92
N LYS A 540 -26.21 -12.58 -17.92
CA LYS A 540 -24.81 -12.21 -18.05
C LYS A 540 -23.91 -13.37 -17.68
#